data_AF-A0A258JG47-F1
#
_entry.id   AF-A0A258JG47-F1
#
_cell.length_a   1.000
_cell.length_b   1.000
_cell.length_c   1.000
_cell.angle_alpha   90.00
_cell.angle_beta   90.00
_cell.angle_gamma   90.00
#
_symmetry.space_group_name_H-M   'P 1'
#
loop_
_entity.id
_entity.type
_entity.pdbx_description
1 polymer ?
#
loop_
_entity_poly.entity_id
_entity_poly.type
_entity_poly.pdbx_seq_one_letter_code
_entity_poly.pdbx_strand_id
1 'polypeptide(L)'
;FLHGELPIANAPDFCVGVAGYPEKHIEAPSLEADLKRLKEKVDAGADYIVTQMFFDNQRYFRFVEAARAIGITVPIIPGIKPVAVKRHLQLLPQVFWLDMPESLISAIENAKDNAAVRQIGVEFAVQQSKELIEFGVPCLHYYSMGKSDNIHQIASQLF
;
A
#
# COMPACT_ATOMS: atom_id res chain seq x y z
N PHE A 1 -24.55 25.94 -7.62
CA PHE A 1 -23.73 27.06 -7.12
C PHE A 1 -22.40 26.50 -6.66
N LEU A 2 -21.38 26.56 -7.52
CA LEU A 2 -20.00 26.34 -7.12
C LEU A 2 -19.64 27.54 -6.24
N HIS A 3 -19.38 27.31 -4.96
CA HIS A 3 -18.82 28.35 -4.11
C HIS A 3 -17.47 28.74 -4.70
N GLY A 4 -17.34 30.01 -5.10
CA GLY A 4 -16.05 30.58 -5.48
C GLY A 4 -15.04 30.38 -4.35
N GLU A 5 -13.77 30.35 -4.70
CA GLU A 5 -12.67 30.30 -3.75
C GLU A 5 -12.83 31.46 -2.75
N LEU A 6 -13.15 31.13 -1.50
CA LEU A 6 -13.19 32.10 -0.41
C LEU A 6 -11.77 32.16 0.16
N PRO A 7 -11.04 33.28 -0.01
CA PRO A 7 -9.73 33.41 0.61
C PRO A 7 -9.88 33.39 2.13
N ILE A 8 -9.44 32.30 2.75
CA ILE A 8 -9.41 32.16 4.21
C ILE A 8 -8.13 32.85 4.68
N ALA A 9 -8.27 33.95 5.43
CA ALA A 9 -7.14 34.75 5.92
C ALA A 9 -6.13 33.94 6.76
N ASN A 10 -6.57 32.82 7.35
CA ASN A 10 -5.76 31.84 8.08
C ASN A 10 -6.00 30.45 7.51
N ALA A 11 -5.67 30.24 6.23
CA ALA A 11 -5.75 28.90 5.64
C ALA A 11 -4.85 27.94 6.46
N PRO A 12 -5.41 26.85 7.00
CA PRO A 12 -4.62 25.87 7.76
C PRO A 12 -3.59 25.18 6.86
N ASP A 13 -2.35 25.10 7.35
CA ASP A 13 -1.24 24.41 6.69
C ASP A 13 -1.31 22.91 7.01
N PHE A 14 -2.08 22.17 6.22
CA PHE A 14 -2.26 20.73 6.39
C PHE A 14 -1.19 19.95 5.64
N CYS A 15 -0.68 18.89 6.27
CA CYS A 15 0.03 17.83 5.57
C CYS A 15 -0.99 16.81 5.01
N VAL A 16 -1.12 16.73 3.69
CA VAL A 16 -2.15 15.98 2.97
C VAL A 16 -1.57 14.73 2.32
N GLY A 17 -2.00 13.56 2.80
CA GLY A 17 -1.72 12.27 2.16
C GLY A 17 -2.82 11.86 1.19
N VAL A 18 -2.47 11.28 0.05
CA VAL A 18 -3.43 10.73 -0.93
C VAL A 18 -3.19 9.25 -1.22
N ALA A 19 -4.25 8.52 -1.58
CA ALA A 19 -4.13 7.11 -1.96
C ALA A 19 -3.48 6.93 -3.35
N GLY A 20 -2.61 5.94 -3.49
CA GLY A 20 -2.10 5.43 -4.78
C GLY A 20 -2.38 3.94 -4.95
N TYR A 21 -2.43 3.43 -6.18
CA TYR A 21 -2.79 2.03 -6.44
C TYR A 21 -1.72 1.39 -7.35
N PRO A 22 -0.81 0.57 -6.80
CA PRO A 22 0.22 -0.10 -7.59
C PRO A 22 -0.36 -1.02 -8.68
N GLU A 23 -1.60 -1.45 -8.50
CA GLU A 23 -2.32 -2.38 -9.37
C GLU A 23 -3.48 -1.73 -10.13
N LYS A 24 -3.54 -0.38 -10.15
CA LYS A 24 -4.63 0.47 -10.68
C LYS A 24 -5.91 0.42 -9.82
N HIS A 25 -6.53 1.57 -9.59
CA HIS A 25 -7.87 1.64 -9.01
C HIS A 25 -8.88 0.86 -9.85
N ILE A 26 -9.82 0.14 -9.22
CA ILE A 26 -10.74 -0.79 -9.90
C ILE A 26 -11.55 -0.10 -11.01
N GLU A 27 -11.94 1.15 -10.79
CA GLU A 27 -12.76 1.95 -11.70
C GLU A 27 -11.96 2.64 -12.81
N ALA A 28 -10.62 2.66 -12.72
CA ALA A 28 -9.81 3.27 -13.76
C ALA A 28 -9.69 2.35 -14.99
N PRO A 29 -9.68 2.88 -16.22
CA PRO A 29 -9.61 2.05 -17.42
C PRO A 29 -8.21 1.47 -17.68
N SER A 30 -7.16 2.09 -17.15
CA SER A 30 -5.76 1.63 -17.24
C SER A 30 -4.93 2.22 -16.10
N LEU A 31 -3.77 1.63 -15.82
CA LEU A 31 -2.83 2.17 -14.82
C LEU A 31 -2.35 3.58 -15.21
N GLU A 32 -2.16 3.84 -16.50
CA GLU A 32 -1.78 5.17 -17.01
C GLU A 32 -2.86 6.23 -16.70
N ALA A 33 -4.13 5.90 -16.91
CA ALA A 33 -5.24 6.80 -16.59
C ALA A 33 -5.34 7.06 -15.07
N ASP A 34 -5.08 6.04 -14.25
CA ASP A 34 -5.07 6.17 -12.79
C ASP A 34 -3.89 7.02 -12.28
N LEU A 35 -2.69 6.83 -12.87
CA LEU A 35 -1.51 7.65 -12.60
C LEU A 35 -1.73 9.12 -12.99
N LYS A 36 -2.46 9.40 -14.07
CA LYS A 36 -2.84 10.77 -14.42
C LYS A 36 -3.70 11.42 -13.33
N ARG A 37 -4.70 10.70 -12.81
CA ARG A 37 -5.52 11.18 -11.68
C ARG A 37 -4.68 11.36 -10.41
N LEU A 38 -3.75 10.45 -10.16
CA LEU A 38 -2.82 10.58 -9.04
C LEU A 38 -1.96 11.84 -9.16
N LYS A 39 -1.44 12.13 -10.35
CA LYS A 39 -0.69 13.35 -10.63
C LYS A 39 -1.53 14.60 -10.38
N GLU A 40 -2.79 14.63 -10.83
CA GLU A 40 -3.70 15.75 -10.56
C GLU A 40 -3.89 15.99 -9.05
N LYS A 41 -3.96 14.93 -8.24
CA LYS A 41 -4.02 15.07 -6.76
C LYS A 41 -2.72 15.64 -6.17
N VAL A 42 -1.57 15.22 -6.69
CA VAL A 42 -0.26 15.73 -6.26
C VAL A 42 -0.09 17.19 -6.66
N ASP A 43 -0.42 17.54 -7.90
CA ASP A 43 -0.36 18.90 -8.43
C ASP A 43 -1.33 19.85 -7.69
N ALA A 44 -2.41 19.31 -7.10
CA ALA A 44 -3.33 20.04 -6.23
C ALA A 44 -2.80 20.28 -4.79
N GLY A 45 -1.60 19.78 -4.46
CA GLY A 45 -0.93 20.05 -3.19
C GLY A 45 -0.84 18.87 -2.21
N ALA A 46 -0.91 17.62 -2.68
CA ALA A 46 -0.66 16.48 -1.80
C ALA A 46 0.83 16.37 -1.43
N ASP A 47 1.14 16.12 -0.17
CA ASP A 47 2.51 16.05 0.37
C ASP A 47 3.14 14.66 0.25
N TYR A 48 2.31 13.61 0.22
CA TYR A 48 2.77 12.22 0.08
C TYR A 48 1.67 11.31 -0.44
N ILE A 49 2.09 10.14 -0.93
CA ILE A 49 1.21 9.08 -1.41
C ILE A 49 1.34 7.89 -0.46
N VAL A 50 0.23 7.30 -0.04
CA VAL A 50 0.22 5.97 0.60
C VAL A 50 -0.44 5.01 -0.37
N THR A 51 0.26 3.93 -0.72
CA THR A 51 -0.29 2.95 -1.65
C THR A 51 -1.32 2.07 -0.98
N GLN A 52 -2.30 1.59 -1.74
CA GLN A 52 -3.05 0.39 -1.40
C GLN A 52 -2.09 -0.79 -1.16
N MET A 53 -2.54 -1.77 -0.37
CA MET A 53 -1.80 -3.00 -0.13
C MET A 53 -1.52 -3.79 -1.42
N PHE A 54 -0.38 -4.46 -1.44
CA PHE A 54 0.08 -5.33 -2.53
C PHE A 54 0.85 -6.50 -1.92
N PHE A 55 0.93 -7.61 -2.64
CA PHE A 55 1.69 -8.80 -2.23
C PHE A 55 2.85 -9.11 -3.19
N ASP A 56 3.10 -8.25 -4.17
CA ASP A 56 4.24 -8.33 -5.08
C ASP A 56 4.98 -6.99 -5.12
N ASN A 57 6.19 -6.96 -4.54
CA ASN A 57 7.04 -5.77 -4.50
C ASN A 57 7.36 -5.21 -5.89
N GLN A 58 7.40 -6.06 -6.92
CA GLN A 58 7.64 -5.62 -8.28
C GLN A 58 6.51 -4.73 -8.81
N ARG A 59 5.27 -4.91 -8.34
CA ARG A 59 4.15 -4.00 -8.68
C ARG A 59 4.39 -2.61 -8.10
N TYR A 60 4.83 -2.54 -6.85
CA TYR A 60 5.18 -1.28 -6.22
C TYR A 60 6.38 -0.60 -6.91
N PHE A 61 7.44 -1.34 -7.23
CA PHE A 61 8.62 -0.76 -7.91
C PHE A 61 8.27 -0.17 -9.28
N ARG A 62 7.53 -0.92 -10.12
CA ARG A 62 7.04 -0.43 -11.41
C ARG A 62 6.10 0.77 -11.26
N PHE A 63 5.26 0.78 -10.24
CA PHE A 63 4.39 1.92 -9.95
C PHE A 63 5.20 3.17 -9.58
N VAL A 64 6.23 3.04 -8.75
CA VAL A 64 7.13 4.17 -8.41
C VAL A 64 7.82 4.68 -9.66
N GLU A 65 8.39 3.80 -10.49
CA GLU A 65 9.05 4.16 -11.75
C GLU A 65 8.09 4.94 -12.68
N ALA A 66 6.89 4.40 -12.90
CA ALA A 66 5.88 5.05 -13.74
C ALA A 66 5.40 6.40 -13.17
N ALA A 67 5.26 6.51 -11.84
CA ALA A 67 4.91 7.77 -11.18
C ALA A 67 6.03 8.81 -11.35
N ARG A 68 7.30 8.41 -11.21
CA ARG A 68 8.45 9.31 -11.42
C ARG A 68 8.54 9.75 -12.89
N ALA A 69 8.27 8.86 -13.84
CA ALA A 69 8.28 9.16 -15.28
C ALA A 69 7.29 10.27 -15.67
N ILE A 70 6.20 10.47 -14.92
CA ILE A 70 5.23 11.55 -15.15
C ILE A 70 5.43 12.76 -14.22
N GLY A 71 6.54 12.81 -13.48
CA GLY A 71 6.92 13.97 -12.66
C GLY A 71 6.29 14.02 -11.28
N ILE A 72 5.74 12.92 -10.76
CA ILE A 72 5.38 12.85 -9.33
C ILE A 72 6.68 12.74 -8.55
N THR A 73 6.97 13.70 -7.66
CA THR A 73 8.23 13.75 -6.87
C THR A 73 8.02 13.57 -5.37
N VAL A 74 6.79 13.68 -4.88
CA VAL A 74 6.45 13.49 -3.46
C VAL A 74 6.77 12.06 -2.99
N PRO A 75 6.99 11.83 -1.68
CA PRO A 75 7.21 10.49 -1.13
C PRO A 75 6.07 9.53 -1.47
N ILE A 76 6.42 8.30 -1.87
CA ILE A 76 5.45 7.22 -2.12
C ILE A 76 5.70 6.14 -1.07
N ILE A 77 4.77 5.98 -0.15
CA ILE A 77 4.88 5.10 1.02
C ILE A 77 4.14 3.79 0.70
N PRO A 78 4.81 2.62 0.76
CA PRO A 78 4.15 1.34 0.56
C PRO A 78 3.19 1.02 1.72
N GLY A 79 1.94 0.69 1.36
CA GLY A 79 0.96 0.10 2.27
C GLY A 79 1.14 -1.42 2.35
N ILE A 80 1.33 -1.96 3.55
CA ILE A 80 1.59 -3.39 3.79
C ILE A 80 0.53 -3.97 4.70
N LYS A 81 -0.05 -5.10 4.31
CA LYS A 81 -1.02 -5.84 5.12
C LYS A 81 -0.53 -7.27 5.39
N PRO A 82 -0.12 -7.60 6.63
CA PRO A 82 0.18 -8.97 6.99
C PRO A 82 -1.08 -9.84 6.96
N VAL A 83 -0.96 -11.02 6.36
CA VAL A 83 -2.04 -12.03 6.39
C VAL A 83 -2.13 -12.63 7.81
N ALA A 84 -3.34 -12.96 8.26
CA ALA A 84 -3.56 -13.41 9.64
C ALA A 84 -4.55 -14.57 9.79
N VAL A 85 -5.41 -14.82 8.81
CA VAL A 85 -6.40 -15.90 8.84
C VAL A 85 -6.59 -16.47 7.43
N LYS A 86 -6.92 -17.76 7.31
CA LYS A 86 -7.12 -18.43 6.00
C LYS A 86 -8.12 -17.70 5.11
N ARG A 87 -9.18 -17.15 5.70
CA ARG A 87 -10.23 -16.42 4.96
C ARG A 87 -9.69 -15.23 4.14
N HIS A 88 -8.53 -14.68 4.48
CA HIS A 88 -7.91 -13.60 3.70
C HIS A 88 -7.56 -14.02 2.27
N LEU A 89 -7.31 -15.31 2.00
CA LEU A 89 -7.06 -15.81 0.64
C LEU A 89 -8.21 -15.49 -0.33
N GLN A 90 -9.45 -15.54 0.16
CA GLN A 90 -10.62 -15.24 -0.65
C GLN A 90 -11.02 -13.77 -0.52
N LEU A 91 -11.00 -13.23 0.70
CA LEU A 91 -11.54 -11.91 0.99
C LEU A 91 -10.70 -10.78 0.36
N LEU A 92 -9.36 -10.86 0.43
CA LEU A 92 -8.51 -9.75 -0.01
C LEU A 92 -8.54 -9.54 -1.52
N PRO A 93 -8.37 -10.59 -2.36
CA PRO A 93 -8.50 -10.43 -3.80
C PRO A 93 -9.91 -9.95 -4.21
N GLN A 94 -10.96 -10.46 -3.56
CA GLN A 94 -12.34 -10.09 -3.89
C GLN A 94 -12.66 -8.63 -3.58
N VAL A 95 -12.15 -8.10 -2.46
CA VAL A 95 -12.49 -6.74 -1.99
C VAL A 95 -11.54 -5.69 -2.55
N PHE A 96 -10.25 -6.01 -2.64
CA PHE A 96 -9.21 -5.05 -2.99
C PHE A 96 -8.64 -5.25 -4.40
N TRP A 97 -9.08 -6.29 -5.12
CA TRP A 97 -8.72 -6.54 -6.52
C TRP A 97 -7.21 -6.60 -6.74
N LEU A 98 -6.57 -7.36 -5.85
CA LEU A 98 -5.13 -7.58 -5.83
C LEU A 98 -4.81 -9.05 -6.11
N ASP A 99 -3.58 -9.27 -6.55
CA ASP A 99 -3.06 -10.63 -6.73
C ASP A 99 -2.19 -11.04 -5.54
N MET A 100 -2.30 -12.31 -5.15
CA MET A 100 -1.45 -12.93 -4.14
C MET A 100 -0.47 -13.91 -4.82
N PRO A 101 0.82 -13.92 -4.45
CA PRO A 101 1.77 -14.90 -4.98
C PRO A 101 1.35 -16.33 -4.65
N GLU A 102 1.51 -17.24 -5.62
CA GLU A 102 1.16 -18.66 -5.48
C GLU A 102 1.87 -19.32 -4.27
N SER A 103 3.11 -18.91 -4.00
CA SER A 103 3.88 -19.38 -2.84
C SER A 103 3.21 -19.01 -1.51
N LEU A 104 2.67 -17.80 -1.39
CA LEU A 104 1.94 -17.35 -0.21
C LEU A 104 0.60 -18.07 -0.08
N ILE A 105 -0.12 -18.26 -1.19
CA ILE A 105 -1.37 -19.03 -1.22
C ILE A 105 -1.12 -20.45 -0.72
N SER A 106 -0.19 -21.16 -1.35
CA SER A 106 0.20 -22.53 -1.01
C SER A 106 0.62 -22.66 0.46
N ALA A 107 1.39 -21.71 1.00
CA ALA A 107 1.79 -21.73 2.41
C ALA A 107 0.57 -21.62 3.35
N ILE A 108 -0.36 -20.71 3.05
CA ILE A 108 -1.56 -20.48 3.88
C ILE A 108 -2.54 -21.65 3.80
N GLU A 109 -2.72 -22.25 2.62
CA GLU A 109 -3.60 -23.41 2.44
C GLU A 109 -3.13 -24.61 3.27
N ASN A 110 -1.81 -24.87 3.26
CA ASN A 110 -1.16 -25.93 4.02
C ASN A 110 -1.01 -25.65 5.52
N ALA A 111 -1.34 -24.43 5.98
CA ALA A 111 -1.26 -24.09 7.39
C ALA A 111 -2.26 -24.91 8.23
N LYS A 112 -1.83 -25.41 9.39
CA LYS A 112 -2.68 -26.22 10.28
C LYS A 112 -3.89 -25.45 10.83
N ASP A 113 -3.67 -24.19 11.22
CA ASP A 113 -4.65 -23.32 11.86
C ASP A 113 -4.32 -21.83 11.59
N ASN A 114 -5.14 -20.92 12.10
CA ASN A 114 -4.90 -19.47 11.93
C ASN A 114 -3.68 -18.95 12.72
N ALA A 115 -3.18 -19.68 13.73
CA ALA A 115 -1.94 -19.29 14.40
C ALA A 115 -0.76 -19.51 13.46
N ALA A 116 -0.72 -20.65 12.75
CA ALA A 116 0.24 -20.90 11.69
C ALA A 116 0.12 -19.89 10.53
N VAL A 117 -1.10 -19.53 10.10
CA VAL A 117 -1.31 -18.49 9.07
C VAL A 117 -0.78 -17.13 9.51
N ARG A 118 -1.00 -16.77 10.78
CA ARG A 118 -0.48 -15.51 11.35
C ARG A 118 1.04 -15.47 11.29
N GLN A 119 1.70 -16.58 11.63
CA GLN A 119 3.15 -16.69 11.56
C GLN A 119 3.67 -16.55 10.11
N ILE A 120 3.06 -17.27 9.16
CA ILE A 120 3.38 -17.15 7.72
C ILE A 120 3.23 -15.70 7.24
N GLY A 121 2.14 -15.03 7.63
CA GLY A 121 1.91 -13.64 7.23
C GLY A 121 2.89 -12.64 7.84
N VAL A 122 3.39 -12.89 9.06
CA VAL A 122 4.47 -12.12 9.68
C VAL A 122 5.77 -12.32 8.90
N GLU A 123 6.16 -13.56 8.65
CA GLU A 123 7.40 -13.89 7.91
C GLU A 123 7.39 -13.29 6.50
N PHE A 124 6.25 -13.42 5.80
CA PHE A 124 6.06 -12.82 4.49
C PHE A 124 6.19 -11.29 4.55
N ALA A 125 5.52 -10.64 5.50
CA ALA A 125 5.57 -9.18 5.63
C ALA A 125 6.97 -8.68 6.03
N VAL A 126 7.73 -9.42 6.84
CA VAL A 126 9.14 -9.12 7.15
C VAL A 126 9.97 -9.15 5.87
N GLN A 127 9.87 -10.23 5.07
CA GLN A 127 10.63 -10.34 3.83
C GLN A 127 10.26 -9.24 2.84
N GLN A 128 8.95 -9.00 2.66
CA GLN A 128 8.43 -7.93 1.82
C GLN A 128 9.00 -6.56 2.24
N SER A 129 9.03 -6.30 3.55
CA SER A 129 9.52 -5.05 4.13
C SER A 129 11.04 -4.88 3.93
N LYS A 130 11.84 -5.94 4.06
CA LYS A 130 13.29 -5.89 3.84
C LYS A 130 13.62 -5.45 2.42
N GLU A 131 12.96 -6.04 1.42
CA GLU A 131 13.13 -5.68 0.02
C GLU A 131 12.68 -4.24 -0.28
N LEU A 132 11.61 -3.77 0.36
CA LEU A 132 11.15 -2.39 0.23
C LEU A 132 12.15 -1.41 0.87
N ILE A 133 12.71 -1.73 2.04
CA ILE A 133 13.76 -0.93 2.70
C ILE A 133 15.01 -0.88 1.81
N GLU A 134 15.43 -2.01 1.24
CA GLU A 134 16.58 -2.08 0.32
C GLU A 134 16.35 -1.25 -0.95
N PHE A 135 15.12 -1.21 -1.46
CA PHE A 135 14.73 -0.33 -2.57
C PHE A 135 14.77 1.16 -2.21
N GLY A 136 14.83 1.52 -0.92
CA GLY A 136 14.96 2.90 -0.46
C GLY A 136 13.63 3.62 -0.24
N VAL A 137 12.58 2.90 0.16
CA VAL A 137 11.30 3.54 0.54
C VAL A 137 11.49 4.46 1.75
N PRO A 138 10.75 5.59 1.84
CA PRO A 138 10.94 6.56 2.91
C PRO A 138 10.50 6.03 4.29
N CYS A 139 9.48 5.17 4.32
CA CYS A 139 8.99 4.47 5.50
C CYS A 139 8.07 3.32 5.07
N LEU A 140 7.55 2.55 6.03
CA LEU A 140 6.58 1.47 5.81
C LEU A 140 5.26 1.80 6.52
N HIS A 141 4.12 1.69 5.81
CA HIS A 141 2.80 1.90 6.38
C HIS A 141 2.06 0.57 6.55
N TYR A 142 1.83 0.12 7.79
CA TYR A 142 1.16 -1.15 8.06
C TYR A 142 -0.33 -1.01 8.35
N TYR A 143 -1.16 -1.77 7.64
CA TYR A 143 -2.58 -1.93 7.93
C TYR A 143 -2.80 -2.90 9.11
N SER A 144 -2.84 -2.37 10.33
CA SER A 144 -3.00 -3.17 11.56
C SER A 144 -4.36 -3.84 11.72
N MET A 145 -5.43 -3.25 11.15
CA MET A 145 -6.81 -3.72 11.31
C MET A 145 -7.22 -3.93 12.79
N GLY A 146 -6.73 -3.07 13.69
CA GLY A 146 -6.99 -3.17 15.13
C GLY A 146 -6.18 -4.28 15.84
N LYS A 147 -5.23 -4.93 15.16
CA LYS A 147 -4.31 -5.92 15.73
C LYS A 147 -2.87 -5.45 15.55
N SER A 148 -2.21 -5.08 16.64
CA SER A 148 -0.86 -4.50 16.62
C SER A 148 0.25 -5.50 16.93
N ASP A 149 -0.07 -6.67 17.48
CA ASP A 149 0.91 -7.68 17.91
C ASP A 149 1.73 -8.24 16.75
N ASN A 150 1.11 -8.52 15.59
CA ASN A 150 1.86 -8.92 14.40
C ASN A 150 2.68 -7.77 13.82
N ILE A 151 2.20 -6.53 13.88
CA ILE A 151 2.95 -5.36 13.41
C ILE A 151 4.19 -5.13 14.28
N HIS A 152 4.05 -5.28 15.60
CA HIS A 152 5.17 -5.20 16.53
C HIS A 152 6.22 -6.28 16.23
N GLN A 153 5.80 -7.54 16.00
CA GLN A 153 6.72 -8.64 15.65
C GLN A 153 7.46 -8.41 14.34
N ILE A 154 6.80 -7.78 13.35
CA ILE A 154 7.43 -7.41 12.08
C ILE A 154 8.45 -6.30 12.34
N ALA A 155 8.04 -5.21 12.99
CA ALA A 155 8.88 -4.05 13.23
C ALA A 155 10.15 -4.41 14.03
N SER A 156 10.04 -5.25 15.07
CA SER A 156 11.17 -5.69 15.90
C SER A 156 12.22 -6.53 15.15
N GLN A 157 11.93 -6.98 13.93
CA GLN A 157 12.87 -7.72 13.08
C GLN A 157 13.52 -6.83 12.01
N LEU A 158 13.06 -5.59 11.86
CA LEU A 158 13.48 -4.66 10.82
C LEU A 158 14.25 -3.45 11.40
N PHE A 159 13.89 -3.04 12.62
CA PHE A 159 14.41 -1.87 13.34
C PHE A 159 14.80 -2.26 14.76
#